data_AF-A0A3Q3D480-F1
#
_entry.id   AF-A0A3Q3D480-F1
#
_cell.length_a   1.000
_cell.length_b   1.000
_cell.length_c   1.000
_cell.angle_alpha   90.00
_cell.angle_beta   90.00
_cell.angle_gamma   90.00
#
_symmetry.space_group_name_H-M   'P 1'
#
loop_
_entity.id
_entity.type
_entity.pdbx_description
1 polymer ?
#
loop_
_entity_poly.entity_id
_entity_poly.type
_entity_poly.pdbx_seq_one_letter_code
_entity_poly.pdbx_strand_id
1 'polypeptide(L)'
;MAPAPTEAAAPSSPAPVLGESFCQCAWADEPNAAFGTGADCLCGEDDDDDLDWVWDEHAKSSGAVLSCDDRKVSFHSDYSCGTAAVRGARELAEGQHFWEVKMTSPVYGTDMMVGIGTAEVNLEKFKYNFGSLLGHDEDSWGLSYTGLLQHKGEKVSFSPRFGQGSIIGLHLDTWHGTLTIYKNRRCVGVAATRLQNKKLYPMLCSTAAKSSMKVIRACYAPTSLQYLCCARFRRMLPSCPDVLSALELPAGLLALLRRRLGWVFSVTRAEGDAGRPSGPVVLGARDSPAPLSEPCFESPRGPPTPLGGGDDDESSEPEDYRRKRCRWT
;
A
#
# COMPACT_ATOMS: atom_id res chain seq x y z
N MET A 1 -17.60 -11.28 -62.67
CA MET A 1 -16.97 -10.40 -61.67
C MET A 1 -17.67 -10.62 -60.35
N ALA A 2 -17.00 -11.27 -59.40
CA ALA A 2 -17.50 -11.41 -58.03
C ALA A 2 -17.20 -10.11 -57.24
N PRO A 3 -18.08 -9.66 -56.34
CA PRO A 3 -17.83 -8.46 -55.55
C PRO A 3 -16.75 -8.74 -54.51
N ALA A 4 -15.87 -7.75 -54.32
CA ALA A 4 -14.80 -7.78 -53.33
C ALA A 4 -15.36 -7.84 -51.90
N PRO A 5 -14.66 -8.50 -50.96
CA PRO A 5 -15.08 -8.52 -49.57
C PRO A 5 -14.89 -7.14 -48.95
N THR A 6 -15.96 -6.62 -48.34
CA THR A 6 -15.96 -5.43 -47.49
C THR A 6 -15.01 -5.64 -46.31
N GLU A 7 -14.02 -4.75 -46.22
CA GLU A 7 -13.07 -4.61 -45.13
C GLU A 7 -13.83 -4.39 -43.82
N ALA A 8 -13.77 -5.38 -42.92
CA ALA A 8 -14.37 -5.27 -41.60
C ALA A 8 -13.58 -4.24 -40.79
N ALA A 9 -14.26 -3.17 -40.37
CA ALA A 9 -13.71 -2.15 -39.50
C ALA A 9 -13.10 -2.78 -38.24
N ALA A 10 -11.87 -2.36 -37.92
CA ALA A 10 -11.16 -2.77 -36.72
C ALA A 10 -12.02 -2.51 -35.46
N PRO A 11 -12.00 -3.40 -34.45
CA PRO A 11 -12.72 -3.17 -33.22
C PRO A 11 -12.17 -1.89 -32.55
N SER A 12 -13.08 -0.97 -32.26
CA SER A 12 -12.81 0.26 -31.51
C SER A 12 -12.01 -0.06 -30.26
N SER A 13 -10.84 0.56 -30.10
CA SER A 13 -10.03 0.45 -28.89
C SER A 13 -10.90 0.74 -27.66
N PRO A 14 -10.80 -0.05 -26.58
CA PRO A 14 -11.58 0.21 -25.37
C PRO A 14 -11.23 1.60 -24.86
N ALA A 15 -12.25 2.44 -24.65
CA ALA A 15 -12.07 3.78 -24.14
C ALA A 15 -11.30 3.73 -22.80
N PRO A 16 -10.28 4.60 -22.62
CA PRO A 16 -9.48 4.60 -21.40
C PRO A 16 -10.38 4.86 -20.19
N VAL A 17 -10.13 4.13 -19.10
CA VAL A 17 -10.92 4.31 -17.88
C VAL A 17 -10.55 5.65 -17.25
N LEU A 18 -11.52 6.57 -17.19
CA LEU A 18 -11.44 7.79 -16.40
C LEU A 18 -11.58 7.43 -14.91
N GLY A 19 -10.51 6.91 -14.32
CA GLY A 19 -10.40 6.78 -12.88
C GLY A 19 -10.22 8.14 -12.21
N GLU A 20 -10.47 8.21 -10.91
CA GLU A 20 -10.14 9.41 -10.11
C GLU A 20 -8.62 9.60 -10.11
N SER A 21 -8.15 10.55 -10.92
CA SER A 21 -6.75 10.99 -10.89
C SER A 21 -6.45 11.66 -9.56
N PHE A 22 -5.26 11.42 -9.01
CA PHE A 22 -4.80 12.13 -7.81
C PHE A 22 -4.51 13.60 -8.08
N CYS A 23 -4.04 13.93 -9.28
CA CYS A 23 -3.57 15.27 -9.66
C CYS A 23 -3.74 15.52 -11.16
N GLN A 24 -3.62 16.79 -11.58
CA GLN A 24 -3.69 17.21 -12.99
C GLN A 24 -2.35 17.78 -13.49
N CYS A 25 -1.21 17.38 -12.88
CA CYS A 25 0.10 17.89 -13.31
C CYS A 25 0.33 17.64 -14.81
N ALA A 26 0.82 18.67 -15.51
CA ALA A 26 1.08 18.63 -16.95
C ALA A 26 2.13 17.56 -17.27
N TRP A 27 1.89 16.79 -18.34
CA TRP A 27 2.76 15.71 -18.76
C TRP A 27 3.83 16.23 -19.72
N ALA A 28 5.08 15.83 -19.53
CA ALA A 28 6.22 16.31 -20.31
C ALA A 28 6.21 15.91 -21.82
N ASP A 29 5.22 15.15 -22.28
CA ASP A 29 5.14 14.64 -23.66
C ASP A 29 4.20 15.44 -24.59
N GLU A 30 3.59 16.54 -24.13
CA GLU A 30 2.80 17.44 -24.99
C GLU A 30 3.64 18.63 -25.50
N PRO A 31 3.87 18.79 -26.82
CA PRO A 31 4.77 19.81 -27.37
C PRO A 31 4.23 21.25 -27.26
N ASN A 32 3.07 21.46 -26.61
CA ASN A 32 2.43 22.76 -26.49
C ASN A 32 1.76 23.01 -25.12
N ALA A 33 2.25 22.39 -24.05
CA ALA A 33 1.92 22.80 -22.70
C ALA A 33 2.75 24.04 -22.34
N ALA A 34 2.15 25.22 -22.51
CA ALA A 34 2.67 26.48 -21.99
C ALA A 34 3.14 26.30 -20.54
N PHE A 35 4.27 26.91 -20.19
CA PHE A 35 4.90 27.00 -18.87
C PHE A 35 3.88 27.19 -17.72
N GLY A 36 3.25 26.09 -17.31
CA GLY A 36 2.59 25.94 -16.03
C GLY A 36 3.60 25.26 -15.15
N THR A 37 4.13 25.99 -14.18
CA THR A 37 5.06 25.45 -13.19
C THR A 37 4.46 24.17 -12.59
N GLY A 38 5.07 23.02 -12.87
CA GLY A 38 4.81 21.76 -12.16
C GLY A 38 5.12 21.80 -10.66
N ALA A 39 5.52 22.97 -10.13
CA ALA A 39 5.97 23.19 -8.77
C ALA A 39 4.89 23.03 -7.68
N ASP A 40 3.60 23.07 -8.01
CA ASP A 40 2.51 22.97 -7.03
C ASP A 40 1.85 21.57 -6.97
N CYS A 41 2.34 20.57 -7.70
CA CYS A 41 1.78 19.21 -7.61
C CYS A 41 2.20 18.50 -6.33
N LEU A 42 1.24 18.19 -5.45
CA LEU A 42 1.48 17.38 -4.24
C LEU A 42 1.56 15.87 -4.50
N CYS A 43 1.67 15.47 -5.77
CA CYS A 43 1.77 14.08 -6.17
C CYS A 43 3.11 13.44 -5.79
N GLY A 44 4.17 14.23 -5.66
CA GLY A 44 5.52 13.75 -5.38
C GLY A 44 6.14 12.98 -6.53
N GLU A 45 5.69 13.20 -7.76
CA GLU A 45 6.28 12.57 -8.95
C GLU A 45 7.68 13.11 -9.27
N ASP A 46 7.91 14.37 -8.95
CA ASP A 46 9.14 15.13 -9.17
C ASP A 46 9.95 15.29 -7.87
N ASP A 47 9.54 14.63 -6.79
CA ASP A 47 10.33 14.59 -5.57
C ASP A 47 11.59 13.75 -5.88
N ASP A 48 12.75 14.41 -5.95
CA ASP A 48 14.07 13.77 -6.07
C ASP A 48 14.52 13.11 -4.74
N ASP A 49 13.56 12.57 -3.99
CA ASP A 49 13.82 11.85 -2.77
C ASP A 49 14.65 10.58 -3.05
N ASP A 50 15.49 10.22 -2.08
CA ASP A 50 16.29 9.00 -2.09
C ASP A 50 15.34 7.79 -1.98
N LEU A 51 15.02 7.19 -3.13
CA LEU A 51 14.20 5.99 -3.22
C LEU A 51 15.01 4.81 -2.71
N ASP A 52 14.43 4.12 -1.74
CA ASP A 52 15.03 2.94 -1.12
C ASP A 52 15.28 1.78 -2.12
N TRP A 53 14.53 1.76 -3.23
CA TRP A 53 14.74 0.87 -4.37
C TRP A 53 14.09 1.45 -5.65
N VAL A 54 14.53 0.97 -6.82
CA VAL A 54 13.96 1.25 -8.15
C VAL A 54 13.66 -0.07 -8.90
N TRP A 55 13.10 -0.01 -10.11
CA TRP A 55 12.84 -1.22 -10.90
C TRP A 55 14.14 -1.87 -11.37
N ASP A 56 14.13 -3.19 -11.53
CA ASP A 56 15.32 -3.96 -11.93
C ASP A 56 15.36 -4.14 -13.45
N GLU A 57 16.37 -3.56 -14.11
CA GLU A 57 16.59 -3.72 -15.55
C GLU A 57 16.86 -5.19 -15.94
N HIS A 58 17.36 -6.02 -15.00
CA HIS A 58 17.63 -7.43 -15.22
C HIS A 58 16.47 -8.35 -14.80
N ALA A 59 15.48 -7.85 -14.06
CA ALA A 59 14.30 -8.61 -13.65
C ALA A 59 13.02 -8.00 -14.23
N LYS A 60 12.94 -8.04 -15.56
CA LYS A 60 11.76 -7.63 -16.34
C LYS A 60 11.56 -8.52 -17.55
N SER A 61 10.35 -8.52 -18.09
CA SER A 61 10.06 -9.16 -19.37
C SER A 61 10.56 -8.31 -20.54
N SER A 62 10.72 -8.95 -21.69
CA SER A 62 11.09 -8.32 -22.97
C SER A 62 10.12 -7.24 -23.44
N GLY A 63 8.88 -7.25 -22.95
CA GLY A 63 7.88 -6.21 -23.23
C GLY A 63 7.95 -4.99 -22.32
N ALA A 64 8.90 -4.92 -21.38
CA ALA A 64 9.08 -3.82 -20.44
C ALA A 64 10.40 -3.07 -20.69
N VAL A 65 10.34 -1.74 -20.67
CA VAL A 65 11.49 -0.83 -20.86
C VAL A 65 11.51 0.18 -19.72
N LEU A 66 12.67 0.38 -19.09
CA LEU A 66 12.86 1.33 -18.00
C LEU A 66 13.36 2.69 -18.48
N SER A 67 13.04 3.72 -17.71
CA SER A 67 13.37 5.13 -17.96
C SER A 67 13.30 5.93 -16.65
N CYS A 68 13.76 7.19 -16.68
CA CYS A 68 13.80 8.07 -15.50
C CYS A 68 14.57 7.44 -14.33
N ASP A 69 15.83 7.09 -14.54
CA ASP A 69 16.70 6.40 -13.56
C ASP A 69 16.03 5.14 -12.98
N ASP A 70 15.48 4.32 -13.87
CA ASP A 70 14.78 3.07 -13.58
C ASP A 70 13.54 3.21 -12.66
N ARG A 71 13.00 4.42 -12.52
CA ARG A 71 11.77 4.68 -11.75
C ARG A 71 10.50 4.47 -12.56
N LYS A 72 10.56 4.66 -13.89
CA LYS A 72 9.40 4.54 -14.80
C LYS A 72 9.56 3.32 -15.68
N VAL A 73 8.56 2.44 -15.68
CA VAL A 73 8.42 1.33 -16.63
C VAL A 73 7.42 1.69 -17.71
N SER A 74 7.78 1.45 -18.96
CA SER A 74 6.90 1.50 -20.12
C SER A 74 6.73 0.09 -20.67
N PHE A 75 5.49 -0.36 -20.81
CA PHE A 75 5.14 -1.66 -21.34
C PHE A 75 4.67 -1.54 -22.78
N HIS A 76 5.15 -2.46 -23.62
CA HIS A 76 4.68 -2.65 -25.00
C HIS A 76 4.70 -1.34 -25.83
N SER A 77 5.89 -0.74 -26.01
CA SER A 77 6.09 0.56 -26.65
C SER A 77 5.47 0.70 -28.06
N ASP A 78 5.34 -0.40 -28.79
CA ASP A 78 4.73 -0.42 -30.12
C ASP A 78 3.33 -1.05 -30.09
N TYR A 79 3.29 -2.37 -29.86
CA TYR A 79 2.08 -3.18 -29.76
C TYR A 79 2.20 -4.19 -28.62
N SER A 80 1.06 -4.67 -28.14
CA SER A 80 1.00 -5.70 -27.10
C SER A 80 0.81 -7.08 -27.70
N CYS A 81 1.60 -8.04 -27.25
CA CYS A 81 1.53 -9.46 -27.64
C CYS A 81 1.10 -10.38 -26.48
N GLY A 82 0.90 -9.83 -25.27
CA GLY A 82 0.57 -10.60 -24.07
C GLY A 82 0.65 -9.72 -22.83
N THR A 83 1.11 -10.29 -21.71
CA THR A 83 1.38 -9.55 -20.48
C THR A 83 2.87 -9.37 -20.27
N ALA A 84 3.31 -8.13 -20.12
CA ALA A 84 4.67 -7.79 -19.68
C ALA A 84 4.71 -7.48 -18.18
N ALA A 85 5.86 -7.71 -17.54
CA ALA A 85 6.02 -7.55 -16.10
C ALA A 85 7.43 -7.08 -15.72
N VAL A 86 7.55 -6.48 -14.54
CA VAL A 86 8.82 -6.05 -13.95
C VAL A 86 8.80 -6.26 -12.44
N ARG A 87 9.99 -6.52 -11.87
CA ARG A 87 10.24 -6.66 -10.44
C ARG A 87 11.14 -5.53 -9.94
N GLY A 88 11.00 -5.12 -8.68
CA GLY A 88 11.91 -4.19 -8.03
C GLY A 88 13.30 -4.80 -7.81
N ALA A 89 14.34 -3.96 -7.82
CA ALA A 89 15.74 -4.36 -7.72
C ALA A 89 16.17 -4.90 -6.35
N ARG A 90 15.31 -4.79 -5.34
CA ARG A 90 15.66 -5.14 -3.97
C ARG A 90 14.58 -5.98 -3.29
N GLU A 91 15.05 -6.99 -2.55
CA GLU A 91 14.21 -7.76 -1.63
C GLU A 91 13.73 -6.85 -0.49
N LEU A 92 12.44 -6.95 -0.15
CA LEU A 92 11.86 -6.25 0.98
C LEU A 92 12.19 -7.01 2.28
N ALA A 93 13.32 -6.64 2.88
CA ALA A 93 13.85 -7.23 4.12
C ALA A 93 12.95 -7.01 5.35
N GLU A 94 13.39 -7.42 6.55
CA GLU A 94 12.62 -7.22 7.77
C GLU A 94 12.40 -5.73 8.13
N GLY A 95 11.14 -5.33 8.29
CA GLY A 95 10.72 -4.00 8.73
C GLY A 95 9.39 -3.56 8.13
N GLN A 96 9.30 -2.27 7.85
CA GLN A 96 8.13 -1.59 7.31
C GLN A 96 8.51 -0.98 5.97
N HIS A 97 7.91 -1.49 4.88
CA HIS A 97 8.16 -1.00 3.54
C HIS A 97 6.91 -0.30 3.01
N PHE A 98 7.06 0.94 2.56
CA PHE A 98 5.98 1.68 1.93
C PHE A 98 6.43 2.24 0.59
N TRP A 99 5.63 2.04 -0.45
CA TRP A 99 5.90 2.63 -1.76
C TRP A 99 4.62 3.06 -2.46
N GLU A 100 4.76 4.01 -3.38
CA GLU A 100 3.68 4.55 -4.20
C GLU A 100 4.02 4.40 -5.68
N VAL A 101 3.07 3.85 -6.44
CA VAL A 101 3.15 3.73 -7.90
C VAL A 101 2.08 4.60 -8.52
N LYS A 102 2.49 5.51 -9.41
CA LYS A 102 1.58 6.35 -10.19
C LYS A 102 1.34 5.75 -11.56
N MET A 103 0.07 5.70 -11.97
CA MET A 103 -0.31 5.37 -13.34
C MET A 103 -0.04 6.58 -14.22
N THR A 104 1.03 6.57 -15.03
CA THR A 104 1.46 7.74 -15.80
C THR A 104 0.86 7.81 -17.21
N SER A 105 0.25 6.72 -17.67
CA SER A 105 -0.50 6.65 -18.94
C SER A 105 -1.97 6.30 -18.71
N PRO A 106 -2.82 6.42 -19.75
CA PRO A 106 -4.13 5.78 -19.79
C PRO A 106 -4.06 4.29 -19.39
N VAL A 107 -5.08 3.85 -18.65
CA VAL A 107 -5.20 2.47 -18.17
C VAL A 107 -6.34 1.78 -18.91
N TYR A 108 -6.02 0.66 -19.55
CA TYR A 108 -6.93 -0.10 -20.40
C TYR A 108 -6.40 -1.54 -20.61
N GLY A 109 -6.96 -2.27 -21.58
CA GLY A 109 -6.57 -3.64 -21.87
C GLY A 109 -7.16 -4.65 -20.89
N THR A 110 -6.69 -5.90 -20.97
CA THR A 110 -7.19 -7.00 -20.14
C THR A 110 -6.85 -6.78 -18.68
N ASP A 111 -5.60 -6.41 -18.40
CA ASP A 111 -5.14 -6.10 -17.05
C ASP A 111 -3.91 -5.17 -17.01
N MET A 112 -3.84 -4.42 -15.92
CA MET A 112 -2.74 -3.59 -15.44
C MET A 112 -2.74 -3.74 -13.92
N MET A 113 -1.65 -4.20 -13.34
CA MET A 113 -1.62 -4.63 -11.94
C MET A 113 -0.44 -4.06 -11.18
N VAL A 114 -0.67 -3.79 -9.89
CA VAL A 114 0.36 -3.47 -8.90
C VAL A 114 0.34 -4.54 -7.83
N GLY A 115 1.50 -4.99 -7.36
CA GLY A 115 1.54 -6.05 -6.38
C GLY A 115 2.92 -6.35 -5.82
N ILE A 116 3.02 -7.56 -5.28
CA ILE A 116 4.25 -8.15 -4.77
C ILE A 116 4.37 -9.58 -5.27
N GLY A 117 5.60 -10.11 -5.31
CA GLY A 117 5.82 -11.52 -5.53
C GLY A 117 7.20 -11.99 -5.08
N THR A 118 7.41 -13.30 -5.13
CA THR A 118 8.68 -13.94 -4.77
C THR A 118 9.67 -13.89 -5.92
N ALA A 119 10.89 -14.36 -5.69
CA ALA A 119 11.87 -14.51 -6.76
C ALA A 119 11.47 -15.54 -7.83
N GLU A 120 10.55 -16.46 -7.49
CA GLU A 120 10.10 -17.59 -8.31
C GLU A 120 9.10 -17.20 -9.40
N VAL A 121 8.52 -15.99 -9.32
CA VAL A 121 7.57 -15.51 -10.33
C VAL A 121 8.25 -15.43 -11.69
N ASN A 122 7.77 -16.23 -12.65
CA ASN A 122 8.21 -16.16 -14.04
C ASN A 122 7.57 -14.94 -14.73
N LEU A 123 8.35 -13.87 -14.89
CA LEU A 123 7.92 -12.61 -15.50
C LEU A 123 7.56 -12.72 -17.00
N GLU A 124 7.97 -13.81 -17.67
CA GLU A 124 7.69 -14.07 -19.09
C GLU A 124 6.57 -15.11 -19.30
N LYS A 125 5.97 -15.62 -18.22
CA LYS A 125 4.94 -16.68 -18.28
C LYS A 125 3.81 -16.35 -19.25
N PHE A 126 3.41 -15.07 -19.31
CA PHE A 126 2.29 -14.59 -20.13
C PHE A 126 2.74 -13.77 -21.35
N LYS A 127 3.98 -13.93 -21.82
CA LYS A 127 4.53 -13.18 -22.96
C LYS A 127 3.63 -13.15 -24.20
N TYR A 128 2.95 -14.28 -24.49
CA TYR A 128 2.05 -14.44 -25.63
C TYR A 128 0.58 -14.67 -25.22
N ASN A 129 0.24 -14.37 -23.97
CA ASN A 129 -1.10 -14.60 -23.40
C ASN A 129 -1.58 -13.32 -22.70
N PHE A 130 -2.75 -12.83 -23.05
CA PHE A 130 -3.33 -11.66 -22.38
C PHE A 130 -4.03 -12.09 -21.09
N GLY A 131 -3.43 -11.82 -19.94
CA GLY A 131 -4.04 -12.21 -18.66
C GLY A 131 -3.45 -11.55 -17.42
N SER A 132 -4.15 -11.71 -16.30
CA SER A 132 -3.73 -11.26 -14.98
C SER A 132 -2.57 -12.11 -14.46
N LEU A 133 -1.32 -11.63 -14.62
CA LEU A 133 -0.12 -12.38 -14.22
C LEU A 133 0.07 -12.39 -12.69
N LEU A 134 -0.04 -11.23 -12.03
CA LEU A 134 0.17 -11.15 -10.58
C LEU A 134 -1.02 -11.76 -9.84
N GLY A 135 -0.73 -12.68 -8.92
CA GLY A 135 -1.73 -13.47 -8.21
C GLY A 135 -2.28 -14.65 -9.01
N HIS A 136 -1.76 -14.94 -10.20
CA HIS A 136 -2.17 -16.13 -10.95
C HIS A 136 -1.83 -17.43 -10.19
N ASP A 137 -0.71 -17.43 -9.49
CA ASP A 137 -0.22 -18.52 -8.63
C ASP A 137 -0.01 -18.03 -7.18
N GLU A 138 0.56 -18.90 -6.36
CA GLU A 138 0.88 -18.68 -4.95
C GLU A 138 2.08 -17.76 -4.70
N ASP A 139 2.87 -17.48 -5.73
CA ASP A 139 4.12 -16.72 -5.62
C ASP A 139 3.93 -15.22 -5.75
N SER A 140 2.71 -14.76 -6.04
CA SER A 140 2.41 -13.34 -6.20
C SER A 140 1.02 -12.95 -5.68
N TRP A 141 0.87 -11.66 -5.43
CA TRP A 141 -0.39 -11.00 -5.08
C TRP A 141 -0.51 -9.75 -5.94
N GLY A 142 -1.65 -9.57 -6.61
CA GLY A 142 -1.83 -8.47 -7.55
C GLY A 142 -3.17 -7.76 -7.39
N LEU A 143 -3.16 -6.44 -7.37
CA LEU A 143 -4.36 -5.62 -7.50
C LEU A 143 -4.49 -5.14 -8.94
N SER A 144 -5.54 -5.58 -9.63
CA SER A 144 -5.92 -5.13 -10.96
C SER A 144 -6.51 -3.72 -10.94
N TYR A 145 -6.28 -2.94 -12.00
CA TYR A 145 -6.95 -1.66 -12.23
C TYR A 145 -8.47 -1.74 -12.23
N THR A 146 -9.01 -2.93 -12.49
CA THR A 146 -10.45 -3.21 -12.40
C THR A 146 -11.00 -3.18 -10.97
N GLY A 147 -10.13 -3.15 -9.96
CA GLY A 147 -10.48 -3.18 -8.55
C GLY A 147 -10.42 -4.57 -7.90
N LEU A 148 -10.08 -5.59 -8.68
CA LEU A 148 -9.97 -6.97 -8.22
C LEU A 148 -8.59 -7.26 -7.63
N LEU A 149 -8.55 -7.74 -6.40
CA LEU A 149 -7.35 -8.32 -5.80
C LEU A 149 -7.29 -9.81 -6.14
N GLN A 150 -6.11 -10.30 -6.50
CA GLN A 150 -5.88 -11.65 -6.97
C GLN A 150 -4.71 -12.34 -6.25
N HIS A 151 -4.88 -13.63 -5.92
CA HIS A 151 -3.85 -14.53 -5.40
C HIS A 151 -4.29 -15.99 -5.58
N LYS A 152 -3.38 -16.90 -5.97
CA LYS A 152 -3.70 -18.31 -6.27
C LYS A 152 -4.86 -18.49 -7.26
N GLY A 153 -4.98 -17.57 -8.20
CA GLY A 153 -6.07 -17.52 -9.18
C GLY A 153 -7.43 -17.07 -8.62
N GLU A 154 -7.60 -16.95 -7.30
CA GLU A 154 -8.82 -16.42 -6.70
C GLU A 154 -8.85 -14.90 -6.85
N LYS A 155 -10.02 -14.34 -7.22
CA LYS A 155 -10.23 -12.90 -7.40
C LYS A 155 -11.32 -12.41 -6.46
N VAL A 156 -11.07 -11.29 -5.78
CA VAL A 156 -12.03 -10.65 -4.87
C VAL A 156 -12.14 -9.16 -5.18
N SER A 157 -13.35 -8.61 -5.10
CA SER A 157 -13.55 -7.16 -5.19
C SER A 157 -12.94 -6.51 -3.95
N PHE A 158 -11.97 -5.61 -4.17
CA PHE A 158 -11.16 -5.05 -3.09
C PHE A 158 -11.10 -3.53 -3.11
N SER A 159 -10.99 -2.90 -4.29
CA SER A 159 -10.93 -1.44 -4.42
C SER A 159 -11.81 -0.93 -5.56
N PRO A 160 -12.21 0.35 -5.56
CA PRO A 160 -12.77 0.97 -6.75
C PRO A 160 -11.71 1.08 -7.86
N ARG A 161 -12.14 0.95 -9.12
CA ARG A 161 -11.30 1.08 -10.32
C ARG A 161 -10.36 2.29 -10.27
N PHE A 162 -9.16 2.13 -10.77
CA PHE A 162 -8.17 3.21 -10.91
C PHE A 162 -7.71 3.35 -12.34
N GLY A 163 -7.23 4.56 -12.68
CA GLY A 163 -6.89 4.94 -14.03
C GLY A 163 -5.66 5.82 -14.07
N GLN A 164 -5.50 6.56 -15.17
CA GLN A 164 -4.40 7.51 -15.32
C GLN A 164 -4.39 8.52 -14.18
N GLY A 165 -3.19 8.82 -13.69
CA GLY A 165 -2.92 9.76 -12.60
C GLY A 165 -3.33 9.26 -11.21
N SER A 166 -3.98 8.10 -11.08
CA SER A 166 -4.17 7.45 -9.78
C SER A 166 -2.83 7.01 -9.18
N ILE A 167 -2.73 7.08 -7.86
CA ILE A 167 -1.58 6.61 -7.08
C ILE A 167 -2.00 5.39 -6.27
N ILE A 168 -1.29 4.27 -6.43
CA ILE A 168 -1.50 3.06 -5.63
C ILE A 168 -0.34 2.92 -4.66
N GLY A 169 -0.65 3.04 -3.37
CA GLY A 169 0.30 2.85 -2.28
C GLY A 169 0.22 1.44 -1.73
N LEU A 170 1.36 0.86 -1.36
CA LEU A 170 1.44 -0.45 -0.71
C LEU A 170 2.29 -0.34 0.53
N HIS A 171 1.81 -0.92 1.63
CA HIS A 171 2.54 -1.05 2.88
C HIS A 171 2.70 -2.53 3.21
N LEU A 172 3.95 -3.02 3.19
CA LEU A 172 4.30 -4.33 3.67
C LEU A 172 4.85 -4.21 5.10
N ASP A 173 4.09 -4.70 6.06
CA ASP A 173 4.53 -4.92 7.44
C ASP A 173 5.03 -6.35 7.55
N THR A 174 6.34 -6.55 7.55
CA THR A 174 6.92 -7.90 7.60
C THR A 174 6.84 -8.51 9.00
N TRP A 175 6.65 -7.69 10.05
CA TRP A 175 6.54 -8.18 11.42
C TRP A 175 5.18 -8.87 11.63
N HIS A 176 4.10 -8.21 11.23
CA HIS A 176 2.75 -8.81 11.26
C HIS A 176 2.45 -9.66 10.02
N GLY A 177 3.30 -9.61 9.00
CA GLY A 177 3.13 -10.33 7.74
C GLY A 177 1.89 -9.87 6.98
N THR A 178 1.64 -8.56 6.91
CA THR A 178 0.45 -7.98 6.28
C THR A 178 0.81 -7.05 5.14
N LEU A 179 0.05 -7.12 4.05
CA LEU A 179 0.08 -6.16 2.95
C LEU A 179 -1.17 -5.29 3.00
N THR A 180 -1.01 -3.99 3.18
CA THR A 180 -2.10 -3.00 3.13
C THR A 180 -1.99 -2.19 1.86
N ILE A 181 -3.11 -1.98 1.16
CA ILE A 181 -3.15 -1.19 -0.07
C ILE A 181 -3.90 0.12 0.16
N TYR A 182 -3.40 1.17 -0.49
CA TYR A 182 -3.92 2.52 -0.49
C TYR A 182 -4.20 2.95 -1.93
N LYS A 183 -5.28 3.70 -2.14
CA LYS A 183 -5.58 4.38 -3.39
C LYS A 183 -5.63 5.87 -3.12
N ASN A 184 -4.86 6.65 -3.87
CA ASN A 184 -4.79 8.11 -3.71
C ASN A 184 -4.56 8.51 -2.24
N ARG A 185 -3.62 7.82 -1.57
CA ARG A 185 -3.26 7.97 -0.14
C ARG A 185 -4.39 7.70 0.87
N ARG A 186 -5.49 7.09 0.44
CA ARG A 186 -6.56 6.57 1.30
C ARG A 186 -6.44 5.05 1.44
N CYS A 187 -6.43 4.55 2.66
CA CYS A 187 -6.36 3.13 2.98
C CYS A 187 -7.58 2.43 2.41
N VAL A 188 -7.37 1.43 1.57
CA VAL A 188 -8.43 0.56 1.06
C VAL A 188 -8.64 -0.60 2.03
N GLY A 189 -7.56 -1.22 2.50
CA GLY A 189 -7.61 -2.29 3.50
C GLY A 189 -6.40 -3.21 3.46
N VAL A 190 -6.46 -4.28 4.25
CA VAL A 190 -5.46 -5.35 4.27
C VAL A 190 -5.75 -6.33 3.13
N ALA A 191 -4.87 -6.36 2.14
CA ALA A 191 -4.99 -7.19 0.95
C ALA A 191 -4.53 -8.64 1.20
N ALA A 192 -3.45 -8.82 1.96
CA ALA A 192 -2.90 -10.14 2.26
C ALA A 192 -2.36 -10.21 3.68
N THR A 193 -2.38 -11.42 4.24
CA THR A 193 -1.80 -11.74 5.55
C THR A 193 -0.96 -13.02 5.44
N ARG A 194 -0.26 -13.38 6.51
CA ARG A 194 0.67 -14.54 6.54
C ARG A 194 1.82 -14.41 5.54
N LEU A 195 2.35 -13.21 5.41
CA LEU A 195 3.50 -12.90 4.57
C LEU A 195 4.85 -12.99 5.30
N GLN A 196 4.86 -13.41 6.57
CA GLN A 196 6.10 -13.59 7.33
C GLN A 196 7.04 -14.58 6.61
N ASN A 197 8.34 -14.33 6.73
CA ASN A 197 9.41 -15.18 6.21
C ASN A 197 9.38 -15.40 4.69
N LYS A 198 8.62 -14.60 3.94
CA LYS A 198 8.64 -14.60 2.48
C LYS A 198 9.60 -13.54 1.98
N LYS A 199 10.42 -13.93 1.00
CA LYS A 199 11.28 -13.02 0.24
C LYS A 199 10.45 -12.35 -0.84
N LEU A 200 10.00 -11.13 -0.57
CA LEU A 200 9.04 -10.43 -1.41
C LEU A 200 9.69 -9.25 -2.12
N TYR A 201 9.22 -9.01 -3.33
CA TYR A 201 9.66 -7.94 -4.19
C TYR A 201 8.42 -7.18 -4.70
N PRO A 202 8.50 -5.85 -4.83
CA PRO A 202 7.49 -5.08 -5.56
C PRO A 202 7.42 -5.55 -7.02
N MET A 203 6.22 -5.62 -7.58
CA MET A 203 6.01 -6.05 -8.96
C MET A 203 4.90 -5.27 -9.65
N LEU A 204 5.06 -5.11 -10.96
CA LEU A 204 4.06 -4.55 -11.87
C LEU A 204 3.86 -5.49 -13.06
N CYS A 205 2.65 -5.48 -13.62
CA CYS A 205 2.42 -6.06 -14.94
C CYS A 205 1.37 -5.29 -15.74
N SER A 206 1.43 -5.41 -17.06
CA SER A 206 0.50 -4.76 -17.98
C SER A 206 0.31 -5.59 -19.25
N THR A 207 -0.92 -5.63 -19.72
CA THR A 207 -1.30 -6.09 -21.07
C THR A 207 -1.50 -4.95 -22.05
N ALA A 208 -1.57 -3.71 -21.56
CA ALA A 208 -1.86 -2.55 -22.37
C ALA A 208 -0.61 -2.10 -23.16
N ALA A 209 -0.79 -1.87 -24.46
CA ALA A 209 0.21 -1.22 -25.28
C ALA A 209 0.50 0.19 -24.77
N LYS A 210 1.72 0.70 -24.99
CA LYS A 210 2.09 2.09 -24.70
C LYS A 210 1.65 2.55 -23.31
N SER A 211 1.73 1.65 -22.34
CA SER A 211 1.29 1.93 -20.97
C SER A 211 2.50 2.15 -20.08
N SER A 212 2.38 3.04 -19.10
CA SER A 212 3.49 3.36 -18.21
C SER A 212 3.05 3.56 -16.77
N MET A 213 3.95 3.17 -15.87
CA MET A 213 3.80 3.31 -14.42
C MET A 213 5.13 3.81 -13.85
N LYS A 214 5.09 4.64 -12.82
CA LYS A 214 6.30 5.19 -12.17
C LYS A 214 6.25 4.95 -10.67
N VAL A 215 7.33 4.43 -10.08
CA VAL A 215 7.51 4.48 -8.63
C VAL A 215 7.90 5.91 -8.27
N ILE A 216 7.07 6.53 -7.43
CA ILE A 216 7.22 7.94 -7.02
C ILE A 216 7.65 8.06 -5.55
N ARG A 217 7.59 6.95 -4.81
CA ARG A 217 8.06 6.86 -3.43
C ARG A 217 8.41 5.41 -3.12
N ALA A 218 9.50 5.18 -2.41
CA ALA A 218 9.90 3.89 -1.86
C ALA A 218 10.68 4.16 -0.58
N CYS A 219 10.14 3.72 0.56
CA CYS A 219 10.66 4.01 1.89
C CYS A 219 10.74 2.75 2.73
N TYR A 220 11.80 2.67 3.53
CA TYR A 220 11.99 1.67 4.56
C TYR A 220 12.04 2.32 5.95
N ALA A 221 11.41 1.66 6.93
CA ALA A 221 11.63 1.93 8.33
C ALA A 221 11.75 0.63 9.13
N PRO A 222 12.67 0.55 10.10
CA PRO A 222 12.73 -0.58 11.01
C PRO A 222 11.48 -0.60 11.91
N THR A 223 10.98 -1.80 12.20
CA THR A 223 9.94 -2.01 13.21
C THR A 223 10.52 -1.66 14.58
N SER A 224 10.18 -0.48 15.09
CA SER A 224 10.77 0.10 16.29
C SER A 224 9.69 0.76 17.14
N LEU A 225 9.96 1.01 18.42
CA LEU A 225 9.05 1.74 19.29
C LEU A 225 8.68 3.11 18.70
N GLN A 226 9.66 3.80 18.08
CA GLN A 226 9.43 5.07 17.40
C GLN A 226 8.39 4.94 16.29
N TYR A 227 8.53 3.93 15.41
CA TYR A 227 7.55 3.64 14.36
C TYR A 227 6.17 3.34 14.97
N LEU A 228 6.10 2.48 15.98
CA LEU A 228 4.84 2.08 16.62
C LEU A 228 4.12 3.28 17.27
N CYS A 229 4.87 4.19 17.91
CA CYS A 229 4.32 5.44 18.43
C CYS A 229 3.77 6.32 17.30
N CYS A 230 4.50 6.49 16.19
CA CYS A 230 4.06 7.28 15.05
C CYS A 230 2.78 6.72 14.43
N ALA A 231 2.73 5.40 14.20
CA ALA A 231 1.55 4.71 13.72
C ALA A 231 0.37 4.87 14.69
N ARG A 232 0.62 4.83 16.01
CA ARG A 232 -0.40 5.06 17.04
C ARG A 232 -0.94 6.49 16.99
N PHE A 233 -0.08 7.50 16.85
CA PHE A 233 -0.51 8.90 16.71
C PHE A 233 -1.40 9.10 15.49
N ARG A 234 -0.99 8.56 14.33
CA ARG A 234 -1.82 8.60 13.12
C ARG A 234 -3.21 8.02 13.36
N ARG A 235 -3.31 6.90 14.09
CA ARG A 235 -4.59 6.25 14.45
C ARG A 235 -5.43 7.06 15.43
N MET A 236 -4.80 7.81 16.34
CA MET A 236 -5.51 8.63 17.33
C MET A 236 -6.05 9.94 16.74
N LEU A 237 -5.46 10.42 15.65
CA LEU A 237 -5.84 11.66 14.98
C LEU A 237 -6.31 11.40 13.53
N PRO A 238 -7.41 10.65 13.31
CA PRO A 238 -7.83 10.20 11.98
C PRO A 238 -8.12 11.36 11.02
N SER A 239 -8.79 12.40 11.49
CA SER A 239 -9.23 13.57 10.71
C SER A 239 -8.18 14.67 10.59
N CYS A 240 -7.02 14.52 11.22
CA CYS A 240 -5.95 15.51 11.15
C CYS A 240 -5.12 15.27 9.87
N PRO A 241 -5.07 16.24 8.93
CA PRO A 241 -4.31 16.10 7.68
C PRO A 241 -2.80 16.17 7.91
N ASP A 242 -2.34 16.95 8.88
CA ASP A 242 -0.93 17.06 9.27
C ASP A 242 -0.77 16.77 10.78
N VAL A 243 -0.69 15.48 11.09
CA VAL A 243 -0.51 14.98 12.46
C VAL A 243 0.77 15.52 13.08
N LEU A 244 1.85 15.67 12.31
CA LEU A 244 3.13 16.10 12.84
C LEU A 244 3.09 17.55 13.33
N SER A 245 2.45 18.44 12.56
CA SER A 245 2.28 19.84 12.98
C SER A 245 1.37 19.96 14.22
N ALA A 246 0.47 19.01 14.45
CA ALA A 246 -0.40 19.00 15.63
C ALA A 246 0.28 18.52 16.93
N LEU A 247 1.44 17.86 16.87
CA LEU A 247 2.12 17.26 18.03
C LEU A 247 3.03 18.24 18.80
N GLU A 248 3.14 19.50 18.38
CA GLU A 248 3.98 20.54 19.02
C GLU A 248 5.42 20.07 19.36
N LEU A 249 6.01 19.24 18.49
CA LEU A 249 7.34 18.67 18.71
C LEU A 249 8.48 19.66 18.36
N PRO A 250 9.67 19.52 18.96
CA PRO A 250 10.84 20.31 18.57
C PRO A 250 11.14 20.18 17.06
N ALA A 251 11.52 21.29 16.41
CA ALA A 251 11.72 21.34 14.96
C ALA A 251 12.67 20.27 14.42
N GLY A 252 13.75 19.96 15.14
CA GLY A 252 14.69 18.90 14.76
C GLY A 252 14.05 17.50 14.75
N LEU A 253 13.17 17.21 15.71
CA LEU A 253 12.44 15.95 15.76
C LEU A 253 11.37 15.90 14.65
N LEU A 254 10.65 17.00 14.39
CA LEU A 254 9.71 17.10 13.28
C LEU A 254 10.38 16.82 11.94
N ALA A 255 11.52 17.44 11.66
CA ALA A 255 12.27 17.22 10.44
C ALA A 255 12.70 15.75 10.30
N LEU A 256 13.18 15.14 11.39
CA LEU A 256 13.58 13.73 11.40
C LEU A 256 12.39 12.79 11.13
N LEU A 257 11.25 13.02 11.80
CA LEU A 257 10.04 12.23 11.62
C LEU A 257 9.46 12.40 10.22
N ARG A 258 9.43 13.62 9.67
CA ARG A 258 8.99 13.88 8.29
C ARG A 258 9.84 13.09 7.29
N ARG A 259 11.16 13.16 7.43
CA ARG A 259 12.08 12.48 6.52
C ARG A 259 11.98 10.95 6.59
N ARG A 260 11.90 10.37 7.79
CA ARG A 260 11.98 8.90 7.95
C ARG A 260 10.61 8.21 7.96
N LEU A 261 9.59 8.89 8.48
CA LEU A 261 8.27 8.31 8.78
C LEU A 261 7.12 9.19 8.26
N GLY A 262 7.40 10.19 7.41
CA GLY A 262 6.38 11.09 6.86
C GLY A 262 5.24 10.34 6.17
N TRP A 263 5.56 9.21 5.52
CA TRP A 263 4.57 8.35 4.87
C TRP A 263 3.50 7.83 5.84
N VAL A 264 3.87 7.52 7.09
CA VAL A 264 2.96 7.05 8.15
C VAL A 264 1.89 8.10 8.44
N PHE A 265 2.25 9.37 8.32
CA PHE A 265 1.36 10.49 8.59
C PHE A 265 0.55 10.92 7.36
N SER A 266 1.06 10.69 6.14
CA SER A 266 0.39 11.08 4.90
C SER A 266 -0.76 10.15 4.48
N VAL A 267 -0.76 8.89 4.93
CA VAL A 267 -1.81 7.95 4.58
C VAL A 267 -3.01 8.10 5.50
N THR A 268 -4.22 8.14 4.94
CA THR A 268 -5.47 8.29 5.71
C THR A 268 -6.21 6.96 5.79
N ARG A 269 -6.99 6.73 6.85
CA ARG A 269 -7.84 5.55 6.96
C ARG A 269 -9.10 5.74 6.10
N ALA A 270 -9.66 4.68 5.53
CA ALA A 270 -11.01 4.75 4.98
C ALA A 270 -11.98 5.22 6.08
N GLU A 271 -12.75 6.26 5.80
CA GLU A 271 -13.93 6.56 6.61
C GLU A 271 -14.83 5.33 6.55
N GLY A 272 -15.18 4.80 7.72
CA GLY A 272 -16.12 3.69 7.79
C GLY A 272 -17.44 4.16 7.21
N ASP A 273 -17.89 3.50 6.15
CA ASP A 273 -19.31 3.41 5.84
C ASP A 273 -20.01 2.87 7.09
N ALA A 274 -20.64 3.77 7.85
CA ALA A 274 -21.46 3.44 9.00
C ALA A 274 -22.73 2.74 8.48
N GLY A 275 -22.60 1.48 8.04
CA GLY A 275 -23.74 0.78 7.43
C GLY A 275 -23.53 -0.65 6.93
N ARG A 276 -22.31 -1.18 6.79
CA ARG A 276 -22.12 -2.55 6.30
C ARG A 276 -21.09 -3.36 7.09
N PRO A 277 -21.46 -4.54 7.64
CA PRO A 277 -20.49 -5.50 8.11
C PRO A 277 -19.95 -6.26 6.90
N SER A 278 -19.01 -5.67 6.17
CA SER A 278 -18.10 -6.44 5.32
C SER A 278 -16.76 -6.49 6.04
N GLY A 279 -16.52 -7.58 6.78
CA GLY A 279 -15.17 -7.89 7.24
C GLY A 279 -14.21 -7.94 6.03
N PRO A 280 -12.93 -7.61 6.20
CA PRO A 280 -11.99 -7.64 5.09
C PRO A 280 -11.93 -9.06 4.52
N VAL A 281 -12.24 -9.21 3.23
CA VAL A 281 -12.03 -10.47 2.50
C VAL A 281 -10.53 -10.57 2.25
N VAL A 282 -9.82 -11.22 3.16
CA VAL A 282 -8.37 -11.43 3.08
C VAL A 282 -8.09 -12.72 2.31
N LEU A 283 -7.34 -12.63 1.21
CA LEU A 283 -6.88 -13.82 0.50
C LEU A 283 -5.84 -14.57 1.34
N GLY A 284 -6.10 -15.87 1.59
CA GLY A 284 -5.23 -16.78 2.32
C GLY A 284 -5.79 -17.39 3.62
N ALA A 285 -6.97 -17.00 4.10
CA ALA A 285 -7.48 -17.34 5.44
C ALA A 285 -8.07 -18.75 5.65
N ARG A 286 -7.92 -19.68 4.69
CA ARG A 286 -8.73 -20.90 4.65
C ARG A 286 -8.30 -22.07 5.56
N ASP A 287 -7.20 -21.96 6.31
CA ASP A 287 -6.87 -22.92 7.37
C ASP A 287 -6.86 -22.20 8.74
N SER A 288 -7.85 -22.50 9.58
CA SER A 288 -7.96 -22.00 10.96
C SER A 288 -8.17 -23.15 11.94
N PRO A 289 -7.47 -23.19 13.08
CA PRO A 289 -8.11 -23.38 14.37
C PRO A 289 -8.60 -22.01 14.88
N ALA A 290 -9.71 -22.02 15.63
CA ALA A 290 -10.42 -20.83 16.08
C ALA A 290 -9.54 -19.79 16.81
N PRO A 291 -9.82 -18.48 16.68
CA PRO A 291 -9.10 -17.45 17.43
C PRO A 291 -9.42 -17.57 18.92
N LEU A 292 -8.36 -17.65 19.73
CA LEU A 292 -8.43 -17.44 21.18
C LEU A 292 -8.89 -16.01 21.45
N SER A 293 -9.99 -15.88 22.18
CA SER A 293 -10.54 -14.61 22.66
C SER A 293 -9.51 -13.83 23.47
N GLU A 294 -9.25 -12.57 23.10
CA GLU A 294 -8.51 -11.64 23.95
C GLU A 294 -9.30 -11.38 25.25
N PRO A 295 -8.65 -11.35 26.43
CA PRO A 295 -9.34 -10.99 27.66
C PRO A 295 -9.66 -9.50 27.67
N CYS A 296 -10.95 -9.16 27.80
CA CYS A 296 -11.41 -7.83 28.16
C CYS A 296 -10.80 -7.43 29.51
N PHE A 297 -9.91 -6.44 29.50
CA PHE A 297 -9.52 -5.72 30.72
C PHE A 297 -10.67 -4.78 31.10
N GLU A 298 -11.55 -5.23 31.99
CA GLU A 298 -12.44 -4.32 32.72
C GLU A 298 -11.60 -3.45 33.67
N SER A 299 -11.82 -2.14 33.60
CA SER A 299 -11.23 -1.18 34.54
C SER A 299 -11.77 -1.41 35.95
N PRO A 300 -10.94 -1.43 37.02
CA PRO A 300 -11.45 -1.55 38.37
C PRO A 300 -12.30 -0.34 38.73
N ARG A 301 -13.57 -0.59 39.06
CA ARG A 301 -14.45 0.42 39.68
C ARG A 301 -13.87 0.80 41.03
N GLY A 302 -13.80 2.10 41.31
CA GLY A 302 -13.31 2.64 42.59
C GLY A 302 -14.14 2.16 43.78
N PRO A 303 -13.57 2.19 45.00
CA PRO A 303 -14.22 1.67 46.19
C PRO A 303 -15.37 2.59 46.65
N PRO A 304 -16.48 2.04 47.17
CA PRO A 304 -17.55 2.84 47.75
C PRO A 304 -17.19 3.33 49.16
N THR A 305 -17.64 4.55 49.47
CA THR A 305 -17.56 5.22 50.78
C THR A 305 -18.45 4.51 51.82
N PRO A 306 -18.03 4.36 53.10
CA PRO A 306 -18.80 3.62 54.09
C PRO A 306 -19.88 4.49 54.78
N LEU A 307 -21.06 3.91 54.99
CA LEU A 307 -22.04 4.36 55.98
C LEU A 307 -21.93 3.43 57.20
N GLY A 308 -21.83 4.03 58.38
CA GLY A 308 -21.38 3.36 59.61
C GLY A 308 -22.44 2.63 60.43
N GLY A 309 -21.95 2.12 61.57
CA GLY A 309 -22.72 1.74 62.74
C GLY A 309 -22.47 0.31 63.24
N GLY A 310 -21.91 0.19 64.45
CA GLY A 310 -22.08 -0.98 65.33
C GLY A 310 -20.79 -1.67 65.79
N ASP A 311 -20.54 -1.60 67.10
CA ASP A 311 -19.48 -2.20 67.92
C ASP A 311 -19.37 -3.74 67.74
N ASP A 312 -18.23 -4.42 67.92
CA ASP A 312 -17.55 -4.72 69.19
C ASP A 312 -16.09 -5.21 68.98
N ASP A 313 -15.25 -4.88 69.97
CA ASP A 313 -14.10 -5.59 70.55
C ASP A 313 -13.30 -6.66 69.75
N GLU A 314 -12.00 -6.42 69.54
CA GLU A 314 -10.91 -7.11 70.28
C GLU A 314 -9.51 -6.82 69.63
N SER A 315 -8.53 -6.68 70.51
CA SER A 315 -7.13 -6.24 70.38
C SER A 315 -6.23 -6.92 69.33
N SER A 316 -5.40 -6.13 68.62
CA SER A 316 -3.91 -6.23 68.55
C SER A 316 -3.29 -5.43 67.38
N GLU A 317 -2.27 -4.62 67.68
CA GLU A 317 -1.36 -3.92 66.73
C GLU A 317 0.10 -4.11 67.21
N PRO A 318 1.14 -3.81 66.41
CA PRO A 318 1.23 -3.66 64.96
C PRO A 318 2.46 -4.37 64.33
N GLU A 319 2.51 -4.57 63.01
CA GLU A 319 3.79 -4.71 62.30
C GLU A 319 3.88 -3.81 61.06
N ASP A 320 5.03 -3.15 60.99
CA ASP A 320 5.41 -2.01 60.17
C ASP A 320 6.04 -2.50 58.85
N TYR A 321 5.41 -2.26 57.69
CA TYR A 321 6.06 -2.52 56.38
C TYR A 321 6.21 -1.26 55.55
N ARG A 322 7.37 -0.63 55.73
CA ARG A 322 7.84 0.56 55.01
C ARG A 322 7.95 0.35 53.50
N ARG A 323 7.34 1.26 52.74
CA ARG A 323 7.59 1.48 51.30
C ARG A 323 9.03 1.89 51.05
N LYS A 324 9.80 1.07 50.32
CA LYS A 324 11.12 1.44 49.78
C LYS A 324 10.96 2.20 48.46
N ARG A 325 11.40 3.46 48.45
CA ARG A 325 11.56 4.30 47.26
C ARG A 325 13.03 4.18 46.81
N CYS A 326 13.30 3.46 45.73
CA CYS A 326 14.64 3.41 45.14
C CYS A 326 14.82 4.54 44.12
N ARG A 327 15.86 5.34 44.35
CA ARG A 327 16.34 6.45 43.51
C ARG A 327 17.48 5.88 42.66
N TRP A 328 17.37 5.99 41.33
CA TRP A 328 18.45 5.62 40.42
C TRP A 328 19.45 6.79 40.34
N THR A 329 20.71 6.50 40.64
CA THR A 329 21.88 7.26 40.17
C THR A 329 22.37 6.63 38.88
#